data_AF-A0A3B9KV80-F1
#
_entry.id   AF-A0A3B9KV80-F1
#
_cell.length_a   1.000
_cell.length_b   1.000
_cell.length_c   1.000
_cell.angle_alpha   90.00
_cell.angle_beta   90.00
_cell.angle_gamma   90.00
#
_symmetry.space_group_name_H-M   'P 1'
#
loop_
_entity.id
_entity.type
_entity.pdbx_description
1 polymer ?
#
loop_
_entity_poly.entity_id
_entity_poly.type
_entity_poly.pdbx_seq_one_letter_code
_entity_poly.pdbx_strand_id
1 'polypeptide(L)'
;MEKFPSKSDSVQVVGKGKGNKVKVAKYDRSFLSRVIQDDWIKYFYDEIKNYCMAFEKVKERSSWDAESFAVGNDTIVKMVIFGGELCVCVALDYGAVNAKDFPHADFSKKKKFAGFGTFAPVRSPQEARTARRLIAEAFTSRFIYTEEFPAKVDYMEQLPMQDDESLIESKQVKKSESDMTPTEAKKAIAAAEKAEDDEAKELEKTFGKVKRPVRPKKQPVEKKPEEAPAKAPVVTEENTAPAAPAPEEEIEDVVFEFAEEPTPEPEP
;
A
#
# COMPACT_ATOMS: atom_id res chain seq x y z
N MET A 1 -19.57 6.61 13.11
CA MET A 1 -18.64 5.53 12.73
C MET A 1 -19.37 4.75 11.68
N GLU A 2 -19.16 5.10 10.42
CA GLU A 2 -19.72 4.30 9.33
C GLU A 2 -19.06 2.93 9.35
N LYS A 3 -19.91 1.92 9.27
CA LYS A 3 -19.52 0.52 9.23
C LYS A 3 -18.68 0.34 7.98
N PHE A 4 -17.51 -0.25 8.12
CA PHE A 4 -16.67 -0.66 7.00
C PHE A 4 -17.53 -1.45 6.00
N PRO A 5 -17.47 -1.13 4.70
CA PRO A 5 -18.13 -1.93 3.69
C PRO A 5 -17.43 -3.28 3.57
N SER A 6 -17.89 -4.18 4.43
CA SER A 6 -17.59 -5.59 4.44
C SER A 6 -17.98 -6.21 3.09
N LYS A 7 -17.44 -7.36 2.71
CA LYS A 7 -18.01 -8.16 1.61
C LYS A 7 -19.51 -8.41 1.82
N SER A 8 -20.04 -8.32 3.04
CA SER A 8 -21.49 -8.39 3.28
C SER A 8 -22.28 -7.20 2.74
N ASP A 9 -21.66 -6.03 2.54
CA ASP A 9 -22.27 -4.86 1.88
C ASP A 9 -22.35 -5.03 0.35
N SER A 10 -21.84 -6.16 -0.17
CA SER A 10 -21.93 -6.50 -1.58
C SER A 10 -23.32 -6.92 -2.02
N VAL A 11 -24.28 -7.19 -1.13
CA VAL A 11 -25.64 -7.60 -1.51
C VAL A 11 -26.65 -6.87 -0.63
N GLN A 12 -27.51 -6.05 -1.23
CA GLN A 12 -28.53 -5.29 -0.53
C GLN A 12 -29.89 -5.48 -1.18
N VAL A 13 -30.94 -5.61 -0.37
CA VAL A 13 -32.32 -5.59 -0.87
C VAL A 13 -32.73 -4.13 -1.05
N VAL A 14 -32.91 -3.69 -2.30
CA VAL A 14 -33.16 -2.28 -2.66
C VAL A 14 -34.66 -1.99 -2.82
N GLY A 15 -35.50 -3.01 -3.02
CA GLY A 15 -36.94 -2.80 -3.09
C GLY A 15 -37.77 -4.03 -3.43
N LYS A 16 -39.06 -3.79 -3.72
CA LYS A 16 -39.98 -4.83 -4.21
C LYS A 16 -39.73 -5.11 -5.69
N GLY A 17 -39.63 -6.40 -6.04
CA GLY A 17 -39.58 -6.88 -7.41
C GLY A 17 -40.97 -7.23 -7.94
N LYS A 18 -41.04 -7.83 -9.14
CA LYS A 18 -42.32 -8.33 -9.69
C LYS A 18 -42.84 -9.55 -8.92
N GLY A 19 -44.09 -9.50 -8.46
CA GLY A 19 -44.73 -10.58 -7.72
C GLY A 19 -44.17 -10.74 -6.29
N ASN A 20 -43.91 -11.96 -5.84
CA ASN A 20 -43.32 -12.26 -4.52
C ASN A 20 -41.78 -12.16 -4.50
N LYS A 21 -41.19 -11.38 -5.41
CA LYS A 21 -39.73 -11.21 -5.54
C LYS A 21 -39.27 -9.89 -4.95
N VAL A 22 -38.00 -9.81 -4.59
CA VAL A 22 -37.32 -8.60 -4.13
C VAL A 22 -36.22 -8.22 -5.10
N LYS A 23 -36.04 -6.91 -5.30
CA LYS A 23 -34.91 -6.36 -6.04
C LYS A 23 -33.69 -6.38 -5.14
N VAL A 24 -32.65 -7.06 -5.60
CA VAL A 24 -31.37 -7.19 -4.93
C VAL A 24 -30.32 -6.47 -5.76
N ALA A 25 -29.69 -5.44 -5.19
CA ALA A 25 -28.50 -4.84 -5.77
C ALA A 25 -27.27 -5.56 -5.23
N LYS A 26 -26.36 -5.90 -6.13
CA LYS A 26 -25.04 -6.40 -5.80
C LYS A 26 -24.01 -5.32 -6.11
N TYR A 27 -23.20 -4.98 -5.10
CA TYR A 27 -22.09 -4.05 -5.19
C TYR A 27 -20.79 -4.86 -5.20
N ASP A 28 -20.21 -5.03 -6.38
CA ASP A 28 -18.87 -5.58 -6.53
C ASP A 28 -17.88 -4.43 -6.33
N ARG A 29 -17.03 -4.53 -5.29
CA ARG A 29 -16.11 -3.47 -4.85
C ARG A 29 -14.69 -3.84 -5.27
N SER A 30 -14.02 -2.93 -5.99
CA SER A 30 -12.60 -3.09 -6.33
C SER A 30 -11.70 -3.02 -5.09
N PHE A 31 -10.46 -3.49 -5.23
CA PHE A 31 -9.40 -3.32 -4.24
C PHE A 31 -9.24 -1.86 -3.84
N LEU A 32 -9.13 -0.96 -4.81
CA LEU A 32 -8.93 0.47 -4.55
C LEU A 32 -10.12 1.09 -3.81
N SER A 33 -11.37 0.74 -4.18
CA SER A 33 -12.55 1.24 -3.45
C SER A 33 -12.52 0.86 -1.97
N ARG A 34 -12.09 -0.36 -1.64
CA ARG A 34 -11.98 -0.83 -0.26
C ARG A 34 -10.84 -0.14 0.49
N VAL A 35 -9.76 0.22 -0.19
CA VAL A 35 -8.66 1.02 0.39
C VAL A 35 -9.14 2.45 0.69
N ILE A 36 -9.83 3.09 -0.25
CA ILE A 36 -10.33 4.48 -0.11
C ILE A 36 -11.26 4.63 1.12
N GLN A 37 -12.05 3.60 1.42
CA GLN A 37 -13.08 3.65 2.46
C GLN A 37 -12.60 3.28 3.86
N ASP A 38 -11.37 2.80 4.04
CA ASP A 38 -10.79 2.50 5.35
C ASP A 38 -9.46 3.20 5.56
N ASP A 39 -9.48 4.19 6.44
CA ASP A 39 -8.31 4.98 6.79
C ASP A 39 -7.13 4.15 7.33
N TRP A 40 -7.37 3.03 8.02
CA TRP A 40 -6.30 2.15 8.52
C TRP A 40 -5.67 1.36 7.38
N ILE A 41 -6.49 0.77 6.52
CA ILE A 41 -6.00 0.05 5.33
C ILE A 41 -5.25 1.03 4.44
N LYS A 42 -5.78 2.24 4.26
CA LYS A 42 -5.18 3.32 3.48
C LYS A 42 -3.83 3.78 4.04
N TYR A 43 -3.69 3.89 5.36
CA TYR A 43 -2.41 4.20 6.00
C TYR A 43 -1.33 3.14 5.69
N PHE A 44 -1.65 1.86 5.89
CA PHE A 44 -0.70 0.79 5.60
C PHE A 44 -0.46 0.59 4.11
N TYR A 45 -1.48 0.87 3.29
CA TYR A 45 -1.37 0.86 1.84
C TYR A 45 -0.37 1.92 1.36
N ASP A 46 -0.46 3.16 1.83
CA ASP A 46 0.50 4.23 1.51
C ASP A 46 1.93 3.83 1.88
N GLU A 47 2.14 3.28 3.09
CA GLU A 47 3.46 2.85 3.56
C GLU A 47 4.05 1.74 2.68
N ILE A 48 3.25 0.71 2.36
CA ILE A 48 3.73 -0.45 1.61
C ILE A 48 3.89 -0.15 0.12
N LYS A 49 2.98 0.65 -0.46
CA LYS A 49 3.06 1.04 -1.88
C LYS A 49 4.31 1.87 -2.14
N ASN A 50 4.57 2.88 -1.31
CA ASN A 50 5.82 3.66 -1.39
C ASN A 50 7.04 2.76 -1.26
N TYR A 51 7.00 1.77 -0.35
CA TYR A 51 8.10 0.84 -0.19
C TYR A 51 8.32 -0.04 -1.42
N CYS A 52 7.26 -0.55 -2.07
CA CYS A 52 7.37 -1.35 -3.28
C CYS A 52 7.87 -0.53 -4.48
N MET A 53 7.40 0.72 -4.60
CA MET A 53 7.81 1.64 -5.67
C MET A 53 9.23 2.18 -5.47
N ALA A 54 9.85 1.94 -4.31
CA ALA A 54 11.22 2.36 -4.05
C ALA A 54 12.28 1.46 -4.71
N PHE A 55 11.88 0.28 -5.20
CA PHE A 55 12.77 -0.66 -5.86
C PHE A 55 12.87 -0.38 -7.36
N GLU A 56 14.07 -0.55 -7.92
CA GLU A 56 14.33 -0.28 -9.33
C GLU A 56 13.47 -1.19 -10.24
N LYS A 57 13.05 -0.65 -11.40
CA LYS A 57 12.34 -1.38 -12.46
C LYS A 57 10.99 -2.00 -12.04
N VAL A 58 10.46 -1.62 -10.87
CA VAL A 58 9.12 -2.05 -10.42
C VAL A 58 8.03 -1.36 -11.23
N LYS A 59 7.07 -2.16 -11.70
CA LYS A 59 5.85 -1.70 -12.37
C LYS A 59 4.66 -2.05 -11.51
N GLU A 60 3.84 -1.03 -11.22
CA GLU A 60 2.53 -1.22 -10.62
C GLU A 60 1.53 -1.73 -11.67
N ARG A 61 0.71 -2.71 -11.28
CA ARG A 61 -0.46 -3.15 -12.02
C ARG A 61 -1.65 -3.25 -11.07
N SER A 62 -2.62 -2.35 -11.27
CA SER A 62 -3.87 -2.38 -10.53
C SER A 62 -4.85 -3.32 -11.25
N SER A 63 -5.44 -4.26 -10.50
CA SER A 63 -6.50 -5.14 -10.96
C SER A 63 -7.75 -4.94 -10.08
N TRP A 64 -8.88 -5.52 -10.48
CA TRP A 64 -10.11 -5.37 -9.72
C TRP A 64 -9.98 -5.87 -8.28
N ASP A 65 -9.33 -7.01 -8.06
CA ASP A 65 -9.28 -7.67 -6.74
C ASP A 65 -7.99 -7.38 -5.94
N ALA A 66 -6.99 -6.77 -6.58
CA ALA A 66 -5.65 -6.66 -6.03
C ALA A 66 -4.81 -5.59 -6.75
N GLU A 67 -3.78 -5.12 -6.08
CA GLU A 67 -2.69 -4.36 -6.70
C GLU A 67 -1.42 -5.21 -6.69
N SER A 68 -0.71 -5.24 -7.81
CA SER A 68 0.44 -6.13 -8.02
C SER A 68 1.66 -5.33 -8.45
N PHE A 69 2.82 -5.69 -7.91
CA PHE A 69 4.10 -5.10 -8.24
C PHE A 69 4.94 -6.14 -8.96
N ALA A 70 5.28 -5.84 -10.21
CA ALA A 70 5.96 -6.75 -11.11
C ALA A 70 7.30 -6.17 -11.56
N VAL A 71 8.27 -7.05 -11.79
CA VAL A 71 9.55 -6.72 -12.40
C VAL A 71 9.73 -7.58 -13.63
N GLY A 72 9.87 -6.94 -14.78
CA GLY A 72 9.77 -7.61 -16.07
C GLY A 72 8.40 -8.27 -16.25
N ASN A 73 8.40 -9.62 -16.31
CA ASN A 73 7.20 -10.44 -16.47
C ASN A 73 6.70 -11.07 -15.17
N ASP A 74 7.50 -11.01 -14.11
CA ASP A 74 7.21 -11.70 -12.86
C ASP A 74 6.53 -10.77 -11.86
N THR A 75 5.43 -11.23 -11.28
CA THR A 75 4.79 -10.52 -10.16
C THR A 75 5.46 -10.93 -8.86
N ILE A 76 6.08 -9.97 -8.19
CA ILE A 76 6.87 -10.21 -6.97
C ILE A 76 5.99 -10.06 -5.74
N VAL A 77 5.18 -9.00 -5.72
CA VAL A 77 4.33 -8.65 -4.58
C VAL A 77 2.91 -8.43 -5.07
N LYS A 78 1.95 -8.91 -4.29
CA LYS A 78 0.53 -8.70 -4.53
C LYS A 78 -0.15 -8.27 -3.23
N MET A 79 -0.71 -7.06 -3.25
CA MET A 79 -1.54 -6.53 -2.17
C MET A 79 -2.99 -6.91 -2.41
N VAL A 80 -3.61 -7.50 -1.40
CA VAL A 80 -4.99 -7.96 -1.43
C VAL A 80 -5.70 -7.54 -0.15
N ILE A 81 -7.02 -7.47 -0.20
CA ILE A 81 -7.83 -7.43 1.02
C ILE A 81 -8.43 -8.82 1.23
N PHE A 82 -8.15 -9.39 2.39
CA PHE A 82 -8.58 -10.74 2.78
C PHE A 82 -9.11 -10.67 4.21
N GLY A 83 -10.31 -11.22 4.46
CA GLY A 83 -10.94 -11.15 5.78
C GLY A 83 -11.13 -9.72 6.33
N GLY A 84 -11.22 -8.71 5.46
CA GLY A 84 -11.35 -7.30 5.85
C GLY A 84 -10.05 -6.59 6.22
N GLU A 85 -8.91 -7.25 6.07
CA GLU A 85 -7.59 -6.70 6.39
C GLU A 85 -6.70 -6.60 5.15
N LEU A 86 -5.78 -5.63 5.14
CA LEU A 86 -4.74 -5.55 4.11
C LEU A 86 -3.77 -6.71 4.30
N CYS A 87 -3.51 -7.47 3.25
CA CYS A 87 -2.57 -8.58 3.26
C CYS A 87 -1.62 -8.48 2.07
N VAL A 88 -0.36 -8.84 2.29
CA VAL A 88 0.69 -8.86 1.29
C VAL A 88 1.04 -10.31 0.99
N CYS A 89 0.96 -10.67 -0.29
CA CYS A 89 1.44 -11.95 -0.81
C CYS A 89 2.75 -11.69 -1.53
N VAL A 90 3.78 -12.48 -1.22
CA VAL A 90 5.13 -12.28 -1.76
C VAL A 90 5.59 -13.57 -2.45
N ALA A 91 6.22 -13.42 -3.61
CA ALA A 91 6.74 -14.49 -4.44
C ALA A 91 8.10 -15.01 -3.92
N LEU A 92 8.10 -15.35 -2.64
CA LEU A 92 9.21 -15.91 -1.89
C LEU A 92 8.79 -17.31 -1.40
N ASP A 93 9.75 -18.23 -1.34
CA ASP A 93 9.48 -19.57 -0.81
C ASP A 93 9.25 -19.51 0.71
N TYR A 94 8.25 -20.26 1.19
CA TYR A 94 7.93 -20.32 2.61
C TYR A 94 9.10 -20.87 3.45
N GLY A 95 9.85 -21.82 2.90
CA GLY A 95 10.99 -22.43 3.58
C GLY A 95 12.23 -21.55 3.64
N ALA A 96 12.32 -20.51 2.80
CA ALA A 96 13.48 -19.62 2.76
C ALA A 96 13.54 -18.68 3.97
N VAL A 97 12.39 -18.36 4.57
CA VAL A 97 12.29 -17.39 5.67
C VAL A 97 11.87 -18.08 6.95
N ASN A 98 12.53 -17.75 8.07
CA ASN A 98 12.13 -18.27 9.36
C ASN A 98 10.84 -17.61 9.86
N ALA A 99 9.76 -18.40 9.94
CA ALA A 99 8.46 -17.94 10.42
C ALA A 99 8.46 -17.43 11.88
N LYS A 100 9.50 -17.75 12.67
CA LYS A 100 9.65 -17.22 14.04
C LYS A 100 10.07 -15.76 14.06
N ASP A 101 10.97 -15.38 13.15
CA ASP A 101 11.50 -14.02 13.07
C ASP A 101 10.53 -13.11 12.32
N PHE A 102 9.82 -13.68 11.36
CA PHE A 102 8.84 -13.00 10.53
C PHE A 102 7.55 -13.80 10.50
N PRO A 103 6.51 -13.42 11.26
CA PRO A 103 5.23 -14.11 11.20
C PRO A 103 4.62 -14.06 9.79
N HIS A 104 4.64 -15.20 9.10
CA HIS A 104 4.08 -15.38 7.76
C HIS A 104 3.53 -16.80 7.60
N ALA A 105 2.70 -17.02 6.57
CA ALA A 105 2.08 -18.31 6.28
C ALA A 105 2.13 -18.65 4.79
N ASP A 106 1.98 -19.93 4.47
CA ASP A 106 1.84 -20.39 3.09
C ASP A 106 0.36 -20.46 2.68
N PHE A 107 0.00 -19.66 1.68
CA PHE A 107 -1.34 -19.62 1.08
C PHE A 107 -1.34 -20.08 -0.40
N SER A 108 -0.21 -20.58 -0.91
CA SER A 108 0.00 -20.96 -2.32
C SER A 108 -0.99 -22.00 -2.83
N LYS A 109 -1.49 -22.87 -1.94
CA LYS A 109 -2.52 -23.88 -2.25
C LYS A 109 -3.85 -23.28 -2.70
N LYS A 110 -4.13 -22.01 -2.38
CA LYS A 110 -5.36 -21.33 -2.80
C LYS A 110 -5.17 -20.74 -4.19
N LYS A 111 -6.16 -20.99 -5.07
CA LYS A 111 -6.16 -20.46 -6.44
C LYS A 111 -5.91 -18.94 -6.52
N LYS A 112 -6.41 -18.15 -5.55
CA LYS A 112 -6.22 -16.68 -5.51
C LYS A 112 -4.76 -16.26 -5.30
N PHE A 113 -3.97 -17.10 -4.64
CA PHE A 113 -2.59 -16.84 -4.20
C PHE A 113 -1.58 -17.81 -4.83
N ALA A 114 -2.00 -18.55 -5.86
CA ALA A 114 -1.11 -19.43 -6.59
C ALA A 114 0.09 -18.63 -7.13
N GLY A 115 1.30 -19.14 -6.89
CA GLY A 115 2.56 -18.48 -7.26
C GLY A 115 3.17 -17.59 -6.18
N PHE A 116 2.48 -17.36 -5.06
CA PHE A 116 3.02 -16.64 -3.90
C PHE A 116 3.17 -17.62 -2.73
N GLY A 117 4.42 -17.90 -2.32
CA GLY A 117 4.72 -18.84 -1.24
C GLY A 117 4.62 -18.24 0.16
N THR A 118 4.61 -16.91 0.27
CA THR A 118 4.54 -16.21 1.57
C THR A 118 3.37 -15.24 1.62
N PHE A 119 2.66 -15.25 2.74
CA PHE A 119 1.49 -14.42 3.02
C PHE A 119 1.64 -13.77 4.39
N ALA A 120 1.45 -12.45 4.46
CA ALA A 120 1.53 -11.69 5.70
C ALA A 120 0.39 -10.67 5.80
N PRO A 121 -0.41 -10.67 6.88
CA PRO A 121 -1.40 -9.63 7.14
C PRO A 121 -0.71 -8.34 7.62
N VAL A 122 -1.38 -7.20 7.44
CA VAL A 122 -0.90 -5.87 7.85
C VAL A 122 -1.99 -5.16 8.63
N ARG A 123 -2.11 -5.53 9.91
CA ARG A 123 -3.11 -5.01 10.86
C ARG A 123 -2.48 -4.06 11.87
N SER A 124 -1.16 -4.11 12.01
CA SER A 124 -0.39 -3.33 12.97
C SER A 124 0.93 -2.80 12.38
N PRO A 125 1.54 -1.77 12.98
CA PRO A 125 2.85 -1.27 12.54
C PRO A 125 3.97 -2.31 12.59
N GLN A 126 3.90 -3.28 13.51
CA GLN A 126 4.89 -4.37 13.61
C GLN A 126 4.74 -5.36 12.45
N GLU A 127 3.50 -5.67 12.09
CA GLU A 127 3.20 -6.48 10.90
C GLU A 127 3.57 -5.74 9.61
N ALA A 128 3.38 -4.42 9.53
CA ALA A 128 3.84 -3.61 8.40
C ALA A 128 5.38 -3.67 8.25
N ARG A 129 6.13 -3.59 9.36
CA ARG A 129 7.60 -3.79 9.34
C ARG A 129 7.99 -5.19 8.87
N THR A 130 7.24 -6.20 9.29
CA THR A 130 7.44 -7.60 8.87
C THR A 130 7.22 -7.74 7.37
N ALA A 131 6.10 -7.21 6.86
CA ALA A 131 5.78 -7.20 5.43
C ALA A 131 6.86 -6.49 4.61
N ARG A 132 7.35 -5.31 5.06
CA ARG A 132 8.46 -4.61 4.39
C ARG A 132 9.73 -5.46 4.31
N ARG A 133 10.08 -6.19 5.37
CA ARG A 133 11.26 -7.07 5.35
C ARG A 133 11.08 -8.23 4.36
N LEU A 134 9.91 -8.87 4.33
CA LEU A 134 9.60 -9.93 3.37
C LEU A 134 9.65 -9.41 1.93
N ILE A 135 9.13 -8.20 1.69
CA ILE A 135 9.21 -7.52 0.39
C ILE A 135 10.68 -7.28 0.00
N ALA A 136 11.49 -6.75 0.92
CA ALA A 136 12.91 -6.49 0.70
C ALA A 136 13.66 -7.76 0.31
N GLU A 137 13.41 -8.86 1.03
CA GLU A 137 14.04 -10.15 0.77
C GLU A 137 13.63 -10.72 -0.59
N ALA A 138 12.37 -10.58 -0.99
CA ALA A 138 11.88 -11.04 -2.28
C ALA A 138 12.44 -10.23 -3.47
N PHE A 139 12.66 -8.92 -3.29
CA PHE A 139 13.33 -8.10 -4.32
C PHE A 139 14.84 -8.35 -4.35
N THR A 140 15.49 -8.42 -3.19
CA THR A 140 16.95 -8.63 -3.08
C THR A 140 17.38 -10.00 -3.60
N SER A 141 16.59 -11.06 -3.34
CA SER A 141 16.84 -12.40 -3.89
C SER A 141 16.82 -12.45 -5.42
N ARG A 142 16.29 -11.42 -6.07
CA ARG A 142 16.24 -11.25 -7.53
C ARG A 142 17.19 -10.15 -8.02
N PHE A 143 18.15 -9.75 -7.18
CA PHE A 143 19.15 -8.69 -7.45
C PHE A 143 18.52 -7.33 -7.78
N ILE A 144 17.36 -7.04 -7.21
CA ILE A 144 16.69 -5.75 -7.36
C ILE A 144 16.93 -4.95 -6.09
N TYR A 145 17.57 -3.79 -6.26
CA TYR A 145 17.95 -2.91 -5.17
C TYR A 145 17.04 -1.69 -5.13
N THR A 146 17.01 -1.06 -3.96
CA THR A 146 16.31 0.21 -3.75
C THR A 146 17.04 1.32 -4.52
N GLU A 147 16.28 2.23 -5.13
CA GLU A 147 16.84 3.48 -5.62
C GLU A 147 17.30 4.34 -4.43
N GLU A 148 18.36 5.14 -4.61
CA GLU A 148 18.74 6.15 -3.62
C GLU A 148 17.66 7.24 -3.59
N PHE A 149 16.72 7.10 -2.64
CA PHE A 149 15.72 8.10 -2.27
C PHE A 149 14.66 8.45 -3.34
N PRO A 150 13.77 7.52 -3.72
CA PRO A 150 12.57 7.88 -4.44
C PRO A 150 11.72 8.83 -3.57
N ALA A 151 11.27 9.94 -4.16
CA ALA A 151 10.44 10.91 -3.47
C ALA A 151 9.19 10.21 -2.91
N LYS A 152 8.99 10.31 -1.58
CA LYS A 152 7.80 9.72 -0.94
C LYS A 152 6.56 10.40 -1.52
N VAL A 153 5.69 9.61 -2.14
CA VAL A 153 4.40 10.08 -2.63
C VAL A 153 3.38 9.88 -1.51
N ASP A 154 2.59 10.91 -1.19
CA ASP A 154 1.49 10.76 -0.25
C ASP A 154 0.25 10.23 -0.98
N TYR A 155 0.12 8.90 -1.05
CA TYR A 155 -1.05 8.26 -1.64
C TYR A 155 -2.30 8.45 -0.77
N MET A 156 -2.16 8.82 0.51
CA MET A 156 -3.32 9.10 1.34
C MET A 156 -4.02 10.39 0.92
N GLU A 157 -3.27 11.41 0.54
CA GLU A 157 -3.84 12.65 0.00
C GLU A 157 -4.46 12.43 -1.38
N GLN A 158 -3.85 11.58 -2.22
CA GLN A 158 -4.36 11.28 -3.56
C GLN A 158 -5.65 10.45 -3.57
N LEU A 159 -5.92 9.71 -2.50
CA LEU A 159 -7.09 8.83 -2.38
C LEU A 159 -8.07 9.32 -1.30
N PRO A 160 -8.63 10.54 -1.39
CA PRO A 160 -9.54 11.06 -0.37
C PRO A 160 -10.71 10.10 -0.14
N MET A 161 -11.25 10.07 1.08
CA MET A 161 -12.41 9.22 1.38
C MET A 161 -13.58 9.62 0.47
N GLN A 162 -14.20 8.61 -0.14
CA GLN A 162 -15.29 8.79 -1.10
C GLN A 162 -16.50 7.95 -0.69
N ASP A 163 -17.68 8.50 -0.96
CA ASP A 163 -18.96 7.83 -0.76
C ASP A 163 -19.21 6.78 -1.86
N ASP A 164 -20.14 5.87 -1.59
CA ASP A 164 -20.49 4.78 -2.52
C ASP A 164 -20.95 5.31 -3.90
N GLU A 165 -21.65 6.45 -3.94
CA GLU A 165 -22.11 7.07 -5.21
C GLU A 165 -20.92 7.52 -6.07
N SER A 166 -19.97 8.23 -5.47
CA SER A 166 -18.74 8.69 -6.13
C SER A 166 -17.85 7.51 -6.58
N LEU A 167 -17.83 6.42 -5.82
CA LEU A 167 -17.09 5.21 -6.18
C LEU A 167 -17.75 4.43 -7.34
N ILE A 168 -19.08 4.50 -7.47
CA ILE A 168 -19.79 3.96 -8.62
C ILE A 168 -19.50 4.80 -9.86
N GLU A 169 -19.53 6.13 -9.75
CA GLU A 169 -19.24 7.04 -10.86
C GLU A 169 -17.80 6.88 -11.38
N SER A 170 -16.83 6.77 -10.46
CA SER A 170 -15.43 6.51 -10.78
C SER A 170 -15.14 5.06 -11.23
N LYS A 171 -16.18 4.23 -11.40
CA LYS A 171 -16.12 2.82 -11.83
C LYS A 171 -15.31 1.91 -10.90
N GLN A 172 -15.05 2.34 -9.66
CA GLN A 172 -14.38 1.55 -8.65
C GLN A 172 -15.35 0.55 -7.97
N VAL A 173 -16.65 0.76 -8.11
CA VAL A 173 -17.72 -0.15 -7.67
C VAL A 173 -18.66 -0.45 -8.84
N LYS A 174 -18.91 -1.74 -9.10
CA LYS A 174 -19.91 -2.19 -10.08
C LYS A 174 -21.20 -2.53 -9.35
N LYS A 175 -22.29 -1.86 -9.73
CA LYS A 175 -23.64 -2.15 -9.25
C LYS A 175 -24.39 -3.00 -10.27
N SER A 176 -24.92 -4.15 -9.85
CA SER A 176 -25.82 -4.98 -10.66
C SER A 176 -27.11 -5.27 -9.91
N GLU A 177 -28.27 -5.07 -10.55
CA GLU A 177 -29.59 -5.31 -9.94
C GLU A 177 -30.22 -6.58 -10.50
N SER A 178 -30.81 -7.40 -9.63
CA SER A 178 -31.48 -8.65 -9.99
C SER A 178 -32.73 -8.89 -9.15
N ASP A 179 -33.75 -9.54 -9.73
CA ASP A 179 -34.95 -9.95 -9.00
C ASP A 179 -34.78 -11.37 -8.44
N MET A 180 -34.70 -11.51 -7.12
CA MET A 180 -34.56 -12.80 -6.43
C MET A 180 -35.73 -13.06 -5.48
N THR A 181 -35.93 -14.30 -5.03
CA THR A 181 -36.86 -14.55 -3.93
C THR A 181 -36.28 -14.00 -2.61
N PRO A 182 -37.10 -13.58 -1.65
CA PRO A 182 -36.61 -13.07 -0.36
C PRO A 182 -35.71 -14.06 0.38
N THR A 183 -35.97 -15.36 0.25
CA THR A 183 -35.17 -16.44 0.85
C THR A 183 -33.79 -16.54 0.21
N GLU A 184 -33.71 -16.45 -1.13
CA GLU A 184 -32.43 -16.45 -1.85
C GLU A 184 -31.62 -15.18 -1.57
N ALA A 185 -32.28 -14.02 -1.48
CA ALA A 185 -31.62 -12.76 -1.14
C ALA A 185 -30.99 -12.83 0.26
N LYS A 186 -31.74 -13.29 1.27
CA LYS A 186 -31.21 -13.51 2.63
C LYS A 186 -30.08 -14.54 2.64
N LYS A 187 -30.20 -15.61 1.87
CA LYS A 187 -29.15 -16.64 1.75
C LYS A 187 -27.88 -16.07 1.11
N ALA A 188 -28.00 -15.23 0.09
CA ALA A 188 -26.87 -14.60 -0.60
C ALA A 188 -26.12 -13.63 0.33
N ILE A 189 -26.85 -12.79 1.07
CA ILE A 189 -26.27 -11.89 2.07
C ILE A 189 -25.54 -12.70 3.14
N ALA A 190 -26.21 -13.70 3.72
CA ALA A 190 -25.60 -14.56 4.74
C ALA A 190 -24.39 -15.36 4.21
N ALA A 191 -24.38 -15.74 2.94
CA ALA A 191 -23.24 -16.43 2.33
C ALA A 191 -22.04 -15.48 2.15
N ALA A 192 -22.27 -14.22 1.77
CA ALA A 192 -21.22 -13.22 1.64
C ALA A 192 -20.59 -12.85 3.00
N GLU A 193 -21.44 -12.66 4.02
CA GLU A 193 -21.00 -12.43 5.40
C GLU A 193 -20.20 -13.62 5.94
N LYS A 194 -20.70 -14.85 5.76
CA LYS A 194 -19.98 -16.05 6.15
C LYS A 194 -18.63 -16.19 5.45
N ALA A 195 -18.54 -15.89 4.15
CA ALA A 195 -17.29 -15.99 3.43
C ALA A 195 -16.22 -15.04 3.99
N GLU A 196 -16.60 -13.83 4.37
CA GLU A 196 -15.67 -12.89 5.02
C GLU A 196 -15.32 -13.29 6.45
N ASP A 197 -16.31 -13.74 7.23
CA ASP A 197 -16.08 -14.26 8.57
C ASP A 197 -15.16 -15.48 8.57
N ASP A 198 -15.29 -16.37 7.59
CA ASP A 198 -14.45 -17.56 7.46
C ASP A 198 -13.02 -17.17 7.08
N GLU A 199 -12.83 -16.20 6.18
CA GLU A 199 -11.51 -15.62 5.88
C GLU A 199 -10.90 -14.92 7.10
N ALA A 200 -11.69 -14.16 7.86
CA ALA A 200 -11.24 -13.47 9.07
C ALA A 200 -10.86 -14.46 10.18
N LYS A 201 -11.66 -15.52 10.39
CA LYS A 201 -11.33 -16.61 11.32
C LYS A 201 -10.08 -17.36 10.90
N GLU A 202 -9.85 -17.52 9.60
CA GLU A 202 -8.63 -18.15 9.10
C GLU A 202 -7.39 -17.28 9.40
N LEU A 203 -7.51 -15.96 9.22
CA LEU A 203 -6.46 -15.02 9.63
C LEU A 203 -6.20 -15.08 11.13
N GLU A 204 -7.26 -15.05 11.96
CA GLU A 204 -7.12 -15.16 13.42
C GLU A 204 -6.52 -16.49 13.86
N LYS A 205 -6.86 -17.59 13.20
CA LYS A 205 -6.30 -18.91 13.49
C LYS A 205 -4.81 -18.99 13.14
N THR A 206 -4.41 -18.34 12.05
CA THR A 206 -3.04 -18.41 11.53
C THR A 206 -2.10 -17.44 12.23
N PHE A 207 -2.56 -16.22 12.50
CA PHE A 207 -1.75 -15.11 13.00
C PHE A 207 -2.18 -14.57 14.36
N GLY A 208 -3.15 -15.22 15.01
CA GLY A 208 -3.74 -14.73 16.26
C GLY A 208 -4.63 -13.49 16.07
N LYS A 209 -5.24 -13.05 17.18
CA LYS A 209 -6.03 -11.82 17.21
C LYS A 209 -5.12 -10.63 17.45
N VAL A 210 -5.25 -9.62 16.59
CA VAL A 210 -4.60 -8.32 16.79
C VAL A 210 -5.70 -7.30 17.00
N LYS A 211 -5.67 -6.60 18.13
CA LYS A 211 -6.54 -5.42 18.31
C LYS A 211 -5.97 -4.33 17.41
N ARG A 212 -6.75 -3.84 16.45
CA ARG A 212 -6.41 -2.61 15.73
C ARG A 212 -6.15 -1.53 16.79
N PRO A 213 -4.99 -0.85 16.80
CA PRO A 213 -4.77 0.24 17.71
C PRO A 213 -5.90 1.26 17.54
N VAL A 214 -6.41 1.82 18.63
CA VAL A 214 -7.43 2.86 18.55
C VAL A 214 -6.83 4.02 17.78
N ARG A 215 -7.56 4.53 16.78
CA ARG A 215 -7.17 5.70 15.99
C ARG A 215 -6.61 6.75 16.94
N PRO A 216 -5.32 7.14 16.86
CA PRO A 216 -4.94 8.40 17.48
C PRO A 216 -5.86 9.41 16.80
N LYS A 217 -6.80 9.98 17.56
CA LYS A 217 -7.60 11.11 17.08
C LYS A 217 -6.56 12.03 16.45
N LYS A 218 -6.73 12.36 15.16
CA LYS A 218 -5.98 13.46 14.56
C LYS A 218 -6.03 14.56 15.61
N GLN A 219 -4.90 14.83 16.26
CA GLN A 219 -4.80 16.07 17.01
C GLN A 219 -5.14 17.11 15.95
N PRO A 220 -6.11 18.00 16.20
CA PRO A 220 -6.31 19.12 15.31
C PRO A 220 -4.92 19.71 15.09
N VAL A 221 -4.47 19.73 13.84
CA VAL A 221 -3.40 20.64 13.48
C VAL A 221 -4.05 21.99 13.76
N GLU A 222 -3.79 22.53 14.95
CA GLU A 222 -4.04 23.93 15.23
C GLU A 222 -3.32 24.67 14.12
N LYS A 223 -4.10 25.18 13.17
CA LYS A 223 -3.67 26.28 12.33
C LYS A 223 -3.28 27.39 13.28
N LYS A 224 -2.01 27.45 13.66
CA LYS A 224 -1.45 28.68 14.17
C LYS A 224 -1.49 29.65 12.99
N PRO A 225 -2.24 30.76 13.06
CA PRO A 225 -2.27 31.73 11.99
C PRO A 225 -0.85 32.26 11.78
N GLU A 226 -0.45 32.31 10.51
CA GLU A 226 0.64 33.16 10.06
C GLU A 226 0.25 34.61 10.36
N GLU A 227 0.85 35.18 11.39
CA GLU A 227 0.90 36.63 11.58
C GLU A 227 2.35 37.08 11.37
N ALA A 228 2.49 38.02 10.44
CA ALA A 228 3.73 38.55 9.90
C ALA A 228 4.48 39.46 10.93
N PRO A 229 5.65 40.02 10.60
CA PRO A 229 6.88 39.92 11.38
C PRO A 229 7.03 40.98 12.48
N ALA A 230 7.54 40.58 13.64
CA ALA A 230 7.90 41.48 14.74
C ALA A 230 9.33 42.02 14.59
N LYS A 231 9.42 43.33 14.83
CA LYS A 231 10.60 44.20 14.78
C LYS A 231 11.70 43.81 15.79
N ALA A 232 12.90 44.25 15.43
CA ALA A 232 14.18 44.19 16.13
C ALA A 232 14.17 44.50 17.64
N PRO A 233 15.23 44.06 18.36
CA PRO A 233 15.82 44.84 19.42
C PRO A 233 17.16 45.44 18.97
N VAL A 234 17.27 46.75 19.19
CA VAL A 234 18.49 47.55 19.18
C VAL A 234 19.37 47.12 20.36
N VAL A 235 20.64 46.80 20.09
CA VAL A 235 21.74 46.98 21.05
C VAL A 235 22.87 47.72 20.33
N THR A 236 23.46 48.63 21.07
CA THR A 236 24.18 49.86 20.73
C THR A 236 25.58 49.69 20.13
N GLU A 237 25.97 50.76 19.43
CA GLU A 237 27.29 51.16 18.88
C GLU A 237 28.54 50.54 19.51
N GLU A 238 29.47 50.09 18.65
CA GLU A 238 30.70 50.86 18.37
C GLU A 238 31.29 50.40 17.01
N ASN A 239 31.51 51.34 16.10
CA ASN A 239 32.08 51.10 14.78
C ASN A 239 33.42 51.87 14.71
N THR A 240 34.51 51.16 14.44
CA THR A 240 35.70 51.73 13.80
C THR A 240 36.16 50.73 12.75
N ALA A 241 36.01 51.11 11.50
CA ALA A 241 36.45 50.41 10.29
C ALA A 241 37.97 50.63 10.04
N PRO A 242 38.57 50.27 8.88
CA PRO A 242 38.24 49.26 7.86
C PRO A 242 39.47 48.39 7.43
N ALA A 243 39.24 47.50 6.44
CA ALA A 243 40.11 47.25 5.28
C ALA A 243 40.92 45.93 5.17
N ALA A 244 40.75 45.33 3.98
CA ALA A 244 41.68 44.55 3.15
C ALA A 244 41.52 43.01 3.08
N PRO A 245 41.81 42.40 1.89
CA PRO A 245 41.14 41.18 1.40
C PRO A 245 42.04 39.94 1.16
N ALA A 246 41.40 38.78 0.98
CA ALA A 246 41.90 37.51 0.40
C ALA A 246 43.00 36.75 1.23
N PRO A 247 43.19 35.42 1.09
CA PRO A 247 43.29 34.69 -0.18
C PRO A 247 42.43 33.43 -0.33
N GLU A 248 42.33 33.04 -1.59
CA GLU A 248 41.76 31.85 -2.19
C GLU A 248 42.45 30.57 -1.68
N GLU A 249 41.69 29.52 -1.38
CA GLU A 249 42.24 28.17 -1.22
C GLU A 249 42.10 27.41 -2.54
N GLU A 250 43.26 26.93 -3.00
CA GLU A 250 43.50 26.20 -4.23
C GLU A 250 42.73 24.87 -4.25
N ILE A 251 41.98 24.63 -5.33
CA ILE A 251 41.44 23.31 -5.66
C ILE A 251 42.46 22.70 -6.62
N GLU A 252 43.26 21.75 -6.15
CA GLU A 252 44.19 21.00 -7.00
C GLU A 252 43.42 20.12 -7.99
N ASP A 253 43.68 20.39 -9.27
CA ASP A 253 43.25 19.60 -10.42
C ASP A 253 43.88 18.19 -10.37
N VAL A 254 43.09 17.18 -10.02
CA VAL A 254 43.46 15.78 -10.31
C VAL A 254 43.07 15.49 -11.76
N VAL A 255 44.05 15.67 -12.64
CA VAL A 255 44.03 15.25 -14.04
C VAL A 255 43.94 13.71 -14.08
N PHE A 256 42.81 13.19 -14.55
CA PHE A 256 42.62 11.77 -14.84
C PHE A 256 43.26 11.46 -16.20
N GLU A 257 44.45 10.88 -16.16
CA GLU A 257 45.23 10.49 -17.34
C GLU A 257 44.55 9.31 -18.04
N PHE A 258 44.13 9.51 -19.30
CA PHE A 258 43.44 8.52 -20.12
C PHE A 258 44.24 8.32 -21.42
N ALA A 259 45.03 7.23 -21.49
CA ALA A 259 45.62 6.63 -22.69
C ALA A 259 46.36 5.35 -22.22
N GLU A 260 46.39 4.20 -22.89
CA GLU A 260 46.03 3.78 -24.25
C GLU A 260 45.98 2.23 -24.21
N GLU A 261 44.97 1.58 -24.79
CA GLU A 261 45.00 0.12 -24.99
C GLU A 261 45.81 -0.20 -26.27
N PRO A 262 46.78 -1.13 -26.24
CA PRO A 262 47.50 -1.51 -27.45
C PRO A 262 46.66 -2.42 -28.36
N THR A 263 46.56 -2.03 -29.62
CA THR A 263 45.95 -2.81 -30.71
C THR A 263 46.79 -4.05 -31.06
N PRO A 264 46.18 -5.18 -31.47
CA PRO A 264 46.92 -6.39 -31.86
C PRO A 264 47.46 -6.31 -33.30
N GLU A 265 48.72 -6.70 -33.48
CA GLU A 265 49.42 -6.84 -34.78
C GLU A 265 48.83 -7.97 -35.65
N PRO A 266 48.93 -7.89 -36.99
CA PRO A 266 48.57 -8.97 -37.89
C PRO A 266 49.74 -9.98 -38.08
N GLU A 267 49.44 -11.28 -37.98
CA GLU A 267 50.38 -12.38 -38.22
C GLU A 267 50.78 -12.52 -39.72
N PRO A 268 52.00 -13.03 -40.01
CA PRO A 268 52.54 -13.18 -41.38
C PRO A 268 51.98 -14.35 -42.19
#